data_AF-A0A6A4R5G6-F1
#
_entry.id   AF-A0A6A4R5G6-F1
#
_cell.length_a   1.000
_cell.length_b   1.000
_cell.length_c   1.000
_cell.angle_alpha   90.00
_cell.angle_beta   90.00
_cell.angle_gamma   90.00
#
_symmetry.space_group_name_H-M   'P 1'
#
loop_
_entity.id
_entity.type
_entity.pdbx_description
1 polymer ?
#
loop_
_entity_poly.entity_id
_entity_poly.type
_entity_poly.pdbx_seq_one_letter_code
_entity_poly.pdbx_strand_id
1 'polypeptide(L)'
;MNVLLCSINTLKRLYDISAVEVGQHFYWQIGDFQVHAQVLITSWVVIAILLVSAILVVRNPQTIPTFGQNFFEYVLEFIRDVSKTQDAEALCAIILSQGRSALSIEAVN
;
A
#
# COMPACT_ATOMS: atom_id res chain seq x y z
N MET A 1 30.01 20.39 36.83
CA MET A 1 30.49 19.11 36.27
C MET A 1 29.40 18.04 36.15
N ASN A 2 28.33 18.05 36.97
CA ASN A 2 27.27 17.02 36.94
C ASN A 2 26.25 17.13 35.79
N VAL A 3 25.94 18.35 35.33
CA VAL A 3 24.96 18.59 34.26
C VAL A 3 25.47 18.09 32.89
N LEU A 4 26.76 18.29 32.61
CA LEU A 4 27.41 17.76 31.41
C LEU A 4 27.43 16.23 31.40
N LEU A 5 27.67 15.59 32.54
CA LEU A 5 27.67 14.13 32.68
C LEU A 5 26.26 13.54 32.43
N CYS A 6 25.20 14.23 32.89
CA CYS A 6 23.82 13.86 32.63
C CYS A 6 23.45 13.94 31.14
N SER A 7 23.88 15.01 30.44
CA SER A 7 23.68 15.13 28.99
C SER A 7 24.43 14.05 28.21
N ILE A 8 25.67 13.72 28.61
CA ILE A 8 26.46 12.67 27.96
C ILE A 8 25.80 11.29 28.16
N ASN A 9 25.30 10.98 29.36
CA ASN A 9 24.58 9.73 29.60
C ASN A 9 23.26 9.66 28.82
N THR A 10 22.57 10.79 28.66
CA THR A 10 21.34 10.86 27.86
C THR A 10 21.63 10.65 26.37
N LEU A 11 22.68 11.29 25.85
CA LEU A 11 23.14 11.11 24.47
C LEU A 11 23.64 9.68 24.22
N LYS A 12 24.35 9.08 25.18
CA LYS A 12 24.77 7.67 25.10
C LYS A 12 23.58 6.73 25.06
N ARG A 13 22.55 6.97 25.88
CA ARG A 13 21.31 6.18 25.88
C ARG A 13 20.56 6.30 24.56
N LEU A 14 20.49 7.51 23.98
CA LEU A 14 19.89 7.72 22.65
C LEU A 14 20.72 7.05 21.55
N TYR A 15 22.05 7.11 21.65
CA TYR A 15 22.97 6.44 20.74
C TYR A 15 22.80 4.91 20.78
N ASP A 16 22.74 4.31 21.96
CA ASP A 16 22.54 2.85 22.13
C ASP A 16 21.16 2.40 21.59
N ILE A 17 20.12 3.23 21.68
CA ILE A 17 18.80 2.98 21.07
C ILE A 17 18.89 3.08 19.55
N SER A 18 19.55 4.12 19.02
CA SER A 18 19.74 4.29 17.56
C SER A 18 20.66 3.24 16.94
N ALA A 19 21.63 2.73 17.70
CA ALA A 19 22.54 1.66 17.27
C ALA A 19 21.85 0.29 17.19
N VAL A 20 20.74 0.11 17.91
CA VAL A 20 19.88 -1.08 17.83
C VAL A 20 18.99 -1.08 16.57
N GLU A 21 18.76 0.06 15.93
CA GLU A 21 17.87 0.16 14.77
C GLU A 21 18.55 -0.11 13.41
N VAL A 22 19.87 0.08 13.29
CA VAL A 22 20.57 -0.02 12.00
C VAL A 22 21.22 -1.40 11.84
N GLY A 23 20.40 -2.46 11.78
CA GLY A 23 20.87 -3.81 11.42
C GLY A 23 20.11 -5.00 12.02
N GLN A 24 19.17 -4.78 12.94
CA GLN A 24 18.33 -5.83 13.51
C GLN A 24 17.08 -6.07 12.64
N HIS A 25 17.18 -6.99 11.69
CA HIS A 25 15.98 -7.60 11.12
C HIS A 25 15.33 -8.45 12.22
N PHE A 26 14.14 -8.04 12.67
CA PHE A 26 13.38 -8.81 13.65
C PHE A 26 12.93 -10.13 13.01
N TYR A 27 13.61 -11.21 13.37
CA TYR A 27 13.29 -12.55 12.95
C TYR A 27 12.50 -13.27 14.05
N TRP A 28 11.31 -13.75 13.70
CA TRP A 28 10.59 -14.72 14.51
C TRP A 28 10.77 -16.11 13.94
N GLN A 29 11.17 -17.04 14.79
CA GLN A 29 11.17 -18.47 14.46
C GLN A 29 9.81 -19.02 14.86
N ILE A 30 9.04 -19.46 13.87
CA ILE A 30 7.74 -20.14 14.06
C ILE A 30 7.93 -21.57 13.55
N GLY A 31 8.17 -22.51 14.48
CA GLY A 31 8.61 -23.85 14.13
C GLY A 31 9.97 -23.80 13.43
N ASP A 32 10.06 -24.39 12.24
CA ASP A 32 11.27 -24.39 11.40
C ASP A 32 11.36 -23.19 10.43
N PHE A 33 10.41 -22.26 10.48
CA PHE A 33 10.35 -21.12 9.56
C PHE A 33 10.77 -19.81 10.22
N GLN A 34 11.69 -19.11 9.56
CA GLN A 34 12.15 -17.79 9.98
C GLN A 34 11.35 -16.69 9.26
N VAL A 35 10.53 -15.98 10.02
CA VAL A 35 9.63 -14.93 9.53
C VAL A 35 10.16 -13.55 9.89
N HIS A 36 10.11 -12.62 8.94
CA HIS A 36 10.51 -11.23 9.16
C HIS A 36 9.37 -10.47 9.85
N ALA A 37 9.39 -10.43 11.18
CA ALA A 37 8.35 -9.80 11.99
C ALA A 37 8.27 -8.29 11.75
N GLN A 38 9.38 -7.63 11.42
CA GLN A 38 9.36 -6.20 11.08
C GLN A 38 8.42 -5.89 9.92
N VAL A 39 8.49 -6.67 8.83
CA VAL A 39 7.63 -6.47 7.64
C VAL A 39 6.17 -6.77 7.96
N LEU A 40 5.92 -7.76 8.80
CA LEU A 40 4.56 -8.08 9.25
C LEU A 40 3.97 -6.97 10.11
N ILE A 41 4.73 -6.44 11.08
CA ILE A 41 4.24 -5.38 11.95
C ILE A 41 4.01 -4.09 11.16
N THR A 42 4.94 -3.69 10.29
CA THR A 42 4.78 -2.48 9.49
C THR A 42 3.60 -2.60 8.53
N SER A 43 3.41 -3.75 7.87
CA SER A 43 2.25 -3.98 7.02
C SER A 43 0.92 -3.96 7.80
N TRP A 44 0.85 -4.59 8.97
CA TRP A 44 -0.35 -4.57 9.82
C TRP A 44 -0.72 -3.15 10.27
N VAL A 45 0.27 -2.34 10.65
CA VAL A 45 0.04 -0.94 11.03
C VAL A 45 -0.50 -0.13 9.85
N VAL A 46 0.12 -0.26 8.68
CA VAL A 46 -0.35 0.43 7.46
C VAL A 46 -1.77 0.00 7.10
N ILE A 47 -2.07 -1.30 7.13
CA ILE A 47 -3.42 -1.84 6.86
C ILE A 47 -4.44 -1.28 7.86
N ALA A 48 -4.11 -1.25 9.15
CA ALA A 48 -5.01 -0.73 10.18
C ALA A 48 -5.33 0.76 9.97
N ILE A 49 -4.32 1.58 9.65
CA ILE A 49 -4.51 3.01 9.38
C ILE A 49 -5.39 3.23 8.13
N LEU A 50 -5.14 2.46 7.07
CA LEU A 50 -5.95 2.52 5.84
C LEU A 50 -7.41 2.10 6.10
N LEU A 51 -7.64 1.02 6.84
CA LEU A 51 -8.99 0.57 7.18
C LEU A 51 -9.75 1.56 8.06
N VAL A 52 -9.09 2.08 9.11
CA VAL A 52 -9.72 3.07 10.01
C VAL A 52 -10.07 4.34 9.24
N SER A 53 -9.16 4.86 8.41
CA SER A 53 -9.43 6.06 7.61
C SER A 53 -10.56 5.85 6.60
N ALA A 54 -10.59 4.70 5.90
CA ALA A 54 -11.69 4.37 4.99
C ALA A 54 -13.04 4.28 5.70
N ILE A 55 -13.10 3.63 6.87
CA ILE A 55 -14.33 3.52 7.67
C ILE A 55 -14.80 4.89 8.14
N LEU A 56 -13.89 5.77 8.56
CA LEU A 56 -14.23 7.13 8.99
C LEU A 56 -14.85 7.96 7.86
N VAL A 57 -14.34 7.81 6.64
CA VAL A 57 -14.84 8.54 5.45
C VAL A 57 -16.19 8.01 5.00
N VAL A 58 -16.41 6.69 4.99
CA VAL A 58 -17.66 6.07 4.51
C VAL A 58 -18.82 6.23 5.49
N ARG A 59 -18.55 6.44 6.79
CA ARG A 59 -19.60 6.47 7.82
C ARG A 59 -20.56 7.65 7.75
N ASN A 60 -20.14 8.81 7.26
CA ASN A 60 -21.01 9.99 7.20
C ASN A 60 -20.64 10.89 6.00
N PRO A 61 -20.93 10.44 4.76
CA PRO A 61 -20.67 11.25 3.58
C PRO A 61 -21.57 12.49 3.61
N GLN A 62 -20.96 13.66 3.58
CA GLN A 62 -21.67 14.93 3.48
C GLN A 62 -21.96 15.24 2.01
N THR A 63 -23.11 15.84 1.71
CA THR A 63 -23.49 16.23 0.34
C THR A 63 -22.58 17.34 -0.20
N ILE A 64 -22.06 18.19 0.68
CA ILE A 64 -20.96 19.10 0.39
C ILE A 64 -19.69 18.42 0.91
N PRO A 65 -18.79 17.94 0.04
CA PRO A 65 -17.64 17.17 0.48
C PRO A 65 -16.72 18.04 1.34
N THR A 66 -16.33 17.49 2.49
CA THR A 66 -15.26 18.06 3.33
C THR A 66 -13.89 17.63 2.78
N PHE A 67 -12.82 18.35 3.15
CA PHE A 67 -11.47 18.15 2.57
C PHE A 67 -11.01 16.68 2.48
N GLY A 68 -11.24 15.89 3.54
CA GLY A 68 -10.89 14.46 3.56
C GLY A 68 -11.75 13.60 2.63
N GLN A 69 -13.05 13.90 2.53
CA GLN A 69 -13.96 13.20 1.62
C GLN A 69 -13.58 13.45 0.15
N ASN A 70 -13.19 14.67 -0.22
CA ASN A 70 -12.76 15.01 -1.58
C ASN A 70 -11.56 14.17 -2.05
N PHE A 71 -10.56 13.96 -1.18
CA PHE A 71 -9.39 13.15 -1.52
C PHE A 71 -9.77 11.68 -1.78
N PHE A 72 -10.60 11.09 -0.91
CA PHE A 72 -11.04 9.70 -1.08
C PHE A 72 -11.98 9.53 -2.28
N GLU A 73 -12.85 10.51 -2.56
CA GLU A 73 -13.69 10.51 -3.77
C GLU A 73 -12.83 10.55 -5.04
N TYR A 74 -11.83 11.42 -5.10
CA TYR A 74 -10.88 11.47 -6.21
C TYR A 74 -10.14 10.14 -6.40
N VAL A 75 -9.62 9.55 -5.32
CA VAL A 75 -8.94 8.25 -5.38
C VAL A 75 -9.88 7.14 -5.86
N LEU A 76 -11.12 7.11 -5.38
CA LEU A 76 -12.11 6.12 -5.82
C LEU A 76 -12.52 6.31 -7.28
N GLU A 77 -12.65 7.56 -7.74
CA GLU A 77 -12.92 7.86 -9.14
C GLU A 77 -11.76 7.44 -10.03
N PHE A 78 -10.52 7.73 -9.63
CA PHE A 78 -9.32 7.26 -10.32
C PHE A 78 -9.25 5.74 -10.43
N ILE A 79 -9.47 5.01 -9.33
CA ILE A 79 -9.47 3.54 -9.36
C ILE A 79 -10.55 3.02 -10.31
N ARG A 80 -11.74 3.60 -10.27
CA ARG A 80 -12.86 3.22 -11.16
C ARG A 80 -12.53 3.49 -12.62
N ASP A 81 -11.89 4.60 -12.93
CA ASP A 81 -11.49 4.96 -14.29
C ASP A 81 -10.42 4.02 -14.84
N VAL A 82 -9.42 3.69 -14.02
CA VAL A 82 -8.38 2.69 -14.36
C VAL A 82 -9.02 1.32 -14.62
N SER A 83 -9.92 0.86 -13.76
CA SER A 83 -10.61 -0.42 -13.96
C SER A 83 -11.43 -0.43 -15.26
N LYS A 84 -12.21 0.62 -15.52
CA LYS A 84 -13.00 0.73 -16.76
C LYS A 84 -12.13 0.74 -18.02
N THR A 85 -10.99 1.42 -17.97
CA THR A 85 -10.05 1.47 -19.08
C THR A 85 -9.45 0.10 -19.35
N GLN A 86 -9.06 -0.65 -18.30
CA GLN A 86 -8.54 -2.00 -18.45
C GLN A 86 -9.58 -2.97 -19.02
N ASP A 87 -10.82 -2.91 -18.55
CA ASP A 87 -11.90 -3.76 -19.06
C ASP A 87 -12.22 -3.46 -20.53
N ALA A 88 -12.25 -2.17 -20.90
CA ALA A 88 -12.49 -1.74 -22.28
C ALA A 88 -11.34 -2.12 -23.22
N GLU A 89 -10.09 -1.95 -22.78
CA GLU A 89 -8.90 -2.33 -23.55
C GLU A 89 -8.84 -3.85 -23.74
N ALA A 90 -9.09 -4.62 -22.68
CA ALA A 90 -9.13 -6.07 -22.74
C ALA A 90 -10.22 -6.57 -23.71
N LEU A 91 -11.42 -5.97 -23.67
CA LEU A 91 -12.49 -6.29 -24.61
C LEU A 91 -12.10 -5.95 -26.06
N CYS A 92 -11.50 -4.78 -26.30
CA CYS A 92 -11.03 -4.37 -27.62
C CYS A 92 -9.97 -5.33 -28.16
N ALA A 93 -9.00 -5.72 -27.33
CA ALA A 93 -7.97 -6.69 -27.70
C ALA A 93 -8.58 -8.07 -28.07
N ILE A 94 -9.61 -8.52 -27.34
CA ILE A 94 -10.33 -9.75 -27.66
C ILE A 94 -11.01 -9.63 -29.04
N ILE A 95 -11.75 -8.55 -29.30
CA ILE A 95 -12.44 -8.33 -30.58
C ILE A 95 -11.44 -8.30 -31.74
N LEU A 96 -10.32 -7.61 -31.58
CA LEU A 96 -9.27 -7.54 -32.61
C LEU A 96 -8.59 -8.90 -32.83
N SER A 97 -8.41 -9.72 -31.79
CA SER A 97 -7.85 -11.06 -31.96
C SER A 97 -8.81 -12.00 -32.70
N GLN A 98 -10.12 -11.92 -32.40
CA GLN A 98 -11.16 -12.67 -33.11
C GLN A 98 -11.28 -12.24 -34.58
N GLY A 99 -11.31 -10.94 -34.86
CA GLY A 99 -11.35 -10.42 -36.23
C GLY A 99 -10.11 -10.77 -37.06
N ARG A 100 -8.91 -10.75 -36.44
CA ARG A 100 -7.66 -11.18 -37.10
C ARG A 100 -7.68 -12.68 -37.44
N SER A 101 -8.24 -13.51 -36.56
CA SER A 101 -8.36 -14.95 -36.82
C SER A 101 -9.37 -15.28 -37.93
N ALA A 102 -10.47 -14.54 -38.04
CA ALA A 102 -11.46 -14.71 -39.11
C ALA A 102 -10.89 -14.37 -40.50
N LEU A 103 -10.16 -13.25 -40.62
CA LEU A 103 -9.49 -12.87 -41.88
C LEU A 103 -8.40 -13.87 -42.31
N SER A 104 -7.74 -14.53 -41.35
CA SER A 104 -6.76 -15.59 -41.65
C SER A 104 -7.40 -16.87 -42.19
N ILE A 105 -8.68 -17.14 -41.88
CA ILE A 105 -9.41 -18.30 -42.40
C ILE A 105 -9.92 -18.01 -43.82
N GLU A 106 -10.40 -16.80 -44.08
CA GLU A 106 -10.85 -16.37 -45.42
C GLU A 106 -9.69 -16.27 -46.43
N ALA A 107 -8.49 -15.90 -46.00
CA ALA A 107 -7.32 -15.81 -46.89
C ALA A 107 -6.72 -17.16 -47.31
N VAL A 108 -7.20 -18.28 -46.73
CA VAL A 108 -6.71 -19.65 -47.01
C VAL A 108 -7.70 -20.46 -47.87
N ASN A 109 -8.87 -19.90 -48.19
CA ASN A 109 -9.89 -20.48 -49.07
C ASN A 109 -9.97 -19.74 -50.40
#